data_AF-A0A7W1AUH0-F1
#
_entry.id   AF-A0A7W1AUH0-F1
#
_cell.length_a   1.000
_cell.length_b   1.000
_cell.length_c   1.000
_cell.angle_alpha   90.00
_cell.angle_beta   90.00
_cell.angle_gamma   90.00
#
_symmetry.space_group_name_H-M   'P 1'
#
loop_
_entity.id
_entity.type
_entity.pdbx_description
1 polymer ?
#
loop_
_entity_poly.entity_id
_entity_poly.type
_entity_poly.pdbx_seq_one_letter_code
_entity_poly.pdbx_strand_id
1 'polypeptide(L)'
;MRLATKTRHRLRLTALGLVLLLAVALLTPAVSAHAKLLRSEPKGNSTVPQAPTLVELWFSEELETRFNTIEVKDQQGKRVDRGEVSLSEENKKAQVALDGLGAGTYTVVWKVLSMDEHTLRGTFSFTVAQSVAPAGTEASPANATDTAGAAQALPHESPMDSMPSAKSEEGYEISPGHSAVRWLSYLAMMTLFGGFAFYLLVLAPALRQVSSATGTDDLRVTGARRIVILSWVGLILLAVMSFVALAFQASGVFDKSLSEALSPSLLGQVITDTGYGGHWLLEILSVVVLAVILFILSSRLKQAPAKGHKAIWWAGLLASAVLLIAPSWTGHAVAAVKDYRLAVVTDWLHLLAGGFWVGGLFHLALTLPSVVAGFDKARRISLLHEVIKRFTRIAMPAVA
;
A
#
# COMPACT_ATOMS: atom_id res chain seq x y z
N MET A 1 -16.31 -45.62 10.22
CA MET A 1 -16.91 -44.39 10.81
C MET A 1 -15.94 -43.51 11.62
N ARG A 2 -15.00 -44.06 12.42
CA ARG A 2 -14.08 -43.26 13.29
C ARG A 2 -12.98 -42.44 12.58
N LEU A 3 -12.62 -42.77 11.34
CA LEU A 3 -11.62 -42.01 10.55
C LEU A 3 -12.21 -40.70 10.00
N ALA A 4 -13.47 -40.72 9.53
CA ALA A 4 -14.15 -39.54 8.99
C ALA A 4 -14.41 -38.46 10.05
N THR A 5 -14.66 -38.84 11.30
CA THR A 5 -14.88 -37.88 12.40
C THR A 5 -13.59 -37.18 12.84
N LYS A 6 -12.44 -37.87 12.88
CA LYS A 6 -11.13 -37.25 13.19
C LYS A 6 -10.68 -36.25 12.13
N THR A 7 -10.92 -36.55 10.85
CA THR A 7 -10.59 -35.63 9.74
C THR A 7 -11.47 -34.37 9.80
N ARG A 8 -12.78 -34.52 10.06
CA ARG A 8 -13.70 -33.40 10.25
C ARG A 8 -13.35 -32.53 11.47
N HIS A 9 -12.90 -33.14 12.55
CA HIS A 9 -12.50 -32.40 13.76
C HIS A 9 -11.20 -31.61 13.58
N ARG A 10 -10.25 -32.15 12.80
CA ARG A 10 -9.01 -31.44 12.44
C ARG A 10 -9.28 -30.26 11.51
N LEU A 11 -10.12 -30.44 10.48
CA LEU A 11 -10.53 -29.35 9.59
C LEU A 11 -11.20 -28.20 10.35
N ARG A 12 -12.07 -28.51 11.32
CA ARG A 12 -12.77 -27.51 12.15
C ARG A 12 -11.82 -26.68 13.00
N LEU A 13 -10.81 -27.29 13.60
CA LEU A 13 -9.82 -26.57 14.42
C LEU A 13 -8.88 -25.70 13.57
N THR A 14 -8.46 -26.16 12.40
CA THR A 14 -7.70 -25.33 11.45
C THR A 14 -8.53 -24.16 10.92
N ALA A 15 -9.81 -24.39 10.62
CA ALA A 15 -10.70 -23.32 10.16
C ALA A 15 -10.93 -22.26 11.27
N LEU A 16 -11.12 -22.69 12.51
CA LEU A 16 -11.28 -21.78 13.66
C LEU A 16 -10.03 -20.93 13.90
N GLY A 17 -8.83 -21.53 13.80
CA GLY A 17 -7.57 -20.79 13.91
C GLY A 17 -7.39 -19.75 12.79
N LEU A 18 -7.77 -20.10 11.55
CA LEU A 18 -7.73 -19.18 10.41
C LEU A 18 -8.71 -18.01 10.59
N VAL A 19 -9.92 -18.29 11.07
CA VAL A 19 -10.95 -17.28 11.35
C VAL A 19 -10.52 -16.33 12.46
N LEU A 20 -9.92 -16.85 13.54
CA LEU A 20 -9.44 -16.00 14.63
C LEU A 20 -8.27 -15.10 14.19
N LEU A 21 -7.37 -15.62 13.34
CA LEU A 21 -6.28 -14.84 12.77
C LEU A 21 -6.80 -13.73 11.82
N LEU A 22 -7.83 -14.04 11.02
CA LEU A 22 -8.53 -13.05 10.19
C LEU A 22 -9.20 -11.97 11.05
N ALA A 23 -9.85 -12.37 12.15
CA ALA A 23 -10.54 -11.46 13.08
C ALA A 23 -9.57 -10.50 13.78
N VAL A 24 -8.35 -10.94 14.13
CA VAL A 24 -7.31 -10.06 14.69
C VAL A 24 -6.78 -9.07 13.65
N ALA A 25 -6.65 -9.48 12.38
CA ALA A 25 -6.25 -8.58 11.30
C ALA A 25 -7.29 -7.48 10.99
N LEU A 26 -8.54 -7.64 11.41
CA LEU A 26 -9.64 -6.67 11.24
C LEU A 26 -9.69 -5.60 12.34
N LEU A 27 -8.85 -5.68 13.38
CA LEU A 27 -8.86 -4.78 14.54
C LEU A 27 -7.87 -3.60 14.44
N THR A 28 -7.23 -3.39 13.29
CA THR A 28 -6.32 -2.25 13.09
C THR A 28 -7.10 -0.97 12.77
N PRO A 29 -6.85 0.15 13.47
CA PRO A 29 -7.47 1.43 13.12
C PRO A 29 -6.99 1.84 11.72
N ALA A 30 -7.93 2.25 10.86
CA ALA A 30 -7.63 2.79 9.55
C ALA A 30 -6.94 4.16 9.72
N VAL A 31 -5.61 4.18 9.67
CA VAL A 31 -4.87 5.43 9.51
C VAL A 31 -5.01 5.87 8.06
N SER A 32 -5.74 6.97 7.82
CA SER A 32 -5.93 7.52 6.48
C SER A 32 -4.73 8.36 6.08
N ALA A 33 -3.76 7.71 5.44
CA ALA A 33 -2.50 8.28 4.96
C ALA A 33 -2.46 8.50 3.43
N HIS A 34 -3.62 8.54 2.77
CA HIS A 34 -3.67 8.89 1.34
C HIS A 34 -3.28 10.35 1.15
N ALA A 35 -2.70 10.65 -0.01
CA ALA A 35 -2.49 12.03 -0.44
C ALA A 35 -3.79 12.85 -0.30
N LYS A 36 -3.66 14.12 0.07
CA LYS A 36 -4.80 15.04 0.23
C LYS A 36 -4.47 16.39 -0.37
N LEU A 37 -5.50 17.06 -0.89
CA LEU A 37 -5.40 18.47 -1.21
C LEU A 37 -5.32 19.24 0.11
N LEU A 38 -4.20 19.92 0.36
CA LEU A 38 -3.98 20.71 1.57
C LEU A 38 -4.60 22.11 1.44
N ARG A 39 -4.43 22.74 0.27
CA ARG A 39 -4.97 24.07 -0.04
C ARG A 39 -5.00 24.33 -1.54
N SER A 40 -5.77 25.34 -1.94
CA SER A 40 -5.80 25.87 -3.30
C SER A 40 -5.70 27.40 -3.31
N GLU A 41 -5.17 27.95 -4.40
CA GLU A 41 -5.20 29.37 -4.73
C GLU A 41 -5.71 29.51 -6.19
N PRO A 42 -6.86 30.15 -6.45
CA PRO A 42 -7.81 30.69 -5.49
C PRO A 42 -8.36 29.65 -4.51
N LYS A 43 -8.74 30.11 -3.32
CA LYS A 43 -9.39 29.24 -2.33
C LYS A 43 -10.74 28.74 -2.85
N GLY A 44 -11.03 27.47 -2.64
CA GLY A 44 -12.35 26.90 -2.95
C GLY A 44 -13.50 27.68 -2.32
N ASN A 45 -14.54 27.91 -3.11
CA ASN A 45 -15.75 28.69 -2.80
C ASN A 45 -15.49 30.15 -2.40
N SER A 46 -14.33 30.71 -2.79
CA SER A 46 -13.98 32.12 -2.52
C SER A 46 -14.42 33.07 -3.64
N THR A 47 -14.49 34.36 -3.32
CA THR A 47 -14.60 35.44 -4.31
C THR A 47 -13.30 36.25 -4.29
N VAL A 48 -12.64 36.36 -5.44
CA VAL A 48 -11.39 37.11 -5.62
C VAL A 48 -11.67 38.46 -6.29
N PRO A 49 -11.04 39.55 -5.83
CA PRO A 49 -11.27 40.89 -6.36
C PRO A 49 -10.64 41.11 -7.74
N GLN A 50 -9.59 40.35 -8.06
CA GLN A 50 -8.87 40.42 -9.33
C GLN A 50 -8.82 39.02 -9.96
N ALA A 51 -8.87 38.98 -11.29
CA ALA A 51 -8.74 37.75 -12.05
C ALA A 51 -7.34 37.13 -11.81
N PRO A 52 -7.27 35.88 -11.29
CA PRO A 52 -6.00 35.20 -11.10
C PRO A 52 -5.41 34.79 -12.45
N THR A 53 -4.08 34.73 -12.51
CA THR A 53 -3.35 34.23 -13.70
C THR A 53 -3.05 32.73 -13.61
N LEU A 54 -3.15 32.15 -12.42
CA LEU A 54 -2.87 30.75 -12.13
C LEU A 54 -3.99 30.16 -11.26
N VAL A 55 -4.20 28.85 -11.40
CA VAL A 55 -4.77 28.03 -10.33
C VAL A 55 -3.67 27.14 -9.80
N GLU A 56 -3.49 27.14 -8.48
CA GLU A 56 -2.43 26.42 -7.76
C GLU A 56 -3.05 25.49 -6.71
N LEU A 57 -2.55 24.27 -6.62
CA LEU A 57 -3.01 23.20 -5.74
C LEU A 57 -1.82 22.61 -4.98
N TRP A 58 -1.90 22.54 -3.66
CA TRP A 58 -0.87 21.94 -2.81
C TRP A 58 -1.36 20.62 -2.22
N PHE A 59 -0.51 19.61 -2.26
CA PHE A 59 -0.81 18.25 -1.81
C PHE A 59 0.09 17.82 -0.66
N SER A 60 -0.37 16.84 0.12
CA SER A 60 0.43 16.27 1.22
C SER A 60 1.61 15.42 0.72
N GLU A 61 1.43 14.76 -0.43
CA GLU A 61 2.40 13.87 -1.05
C GLU A 61 2.91 14.42 -2.38
N GLU A 62 4.07 13.94 -2.81
CA GLU A 62 4.63 14.25 -4.11
C GLU A 62 3.78 13.65 -5.23
N LEU A 63 3.66 14.39 -6.33
CA LEU A 63 2.95 13.95 -7.52
C LEU A 63 3.90 13.33 -8.55
N GLU A 64 3.40 12.34 -9.27
CA GLU A 64 4.01 11.86 -10.50
C GLU A 64 4.14 13.01 -11.50
N THR A 65 5.22 13.03 -12.28
CA THR A 65 5.48 14.15 -13.23
C THR A 65 4.51 14.18 -14.42
N ARG A 66 3.79 13.08 -14.65
CA ARG A 66 2.84 12.88 -15.75
C ARG A 66 1.46 12.53 -15.19
N PHE A 67 0.45 12.53 -16.07
CA PHE A 67 -0.93 12.12 -15.76
C PHE A 67 -1.72 13.04 -14.81
N ASN A 68 -1.23 14.27 -14.61
CA ASN A 68 -1.96 15.32 -13.89
C ASN A 68 -2.76 16.20 -14.85
N THR A 69 -3.97 16.57 -14.46
CA THR A 69 -4.85 17.46 -15.21
C THR A 69 -5.50 18.45 -14.26
N ILE A 70 -5.50 19.73 -14.63
CA ILE A 70 -6.30 20.77 -13.98
C ILE A 70 -7.08 21.46 -15.10
N GLU A 71 -8.39 21.34 -15.08
CA GLU A 71 -9.31 21.99 -16.01
C GLU A 71 -10.05 23.11 -15.27
N VAL A 72 -10.08 24.29 -15.86
CA VAL A 72 -10.84 25.43 -15.35
C VAL A 72 -11.89 25.80 -16.37
N LYS A 73 -13.15 25.79 -15.94
CA LYS A 73 -14.32 25.99 -16.80
C LYS A 73 -15.12 27.19 -16.36
N ASP A 74 -15.63 27.97 -17.30
CA ASP A 74 -16.61 29.03 -17.02
C ASP A 74 -18.03 28.47 -16.79
N GLN A 75 -19.00 29.35 -16.57
CA GLN A 75 -20.40 28.97 -16.33
C GLN A 75 -21.06 28.27 -17.53
N GLN A 76 -20.50 28.42 -18.73
CA GLN A 76 -20.97 27.75 -19.94
C GLN A 76 -20.27 26.40 -20.16
N GLY A 77 -19.36 26.01 -19.25
CA GLY A 77 -18.58 24.79 -19.35
C GLY A 77 -17.39 24.90 -20.31
N LYS A 78 -17.10 26.09 -20.84
CA LYS A 78 -15.97 26.32 -21.74
C LYS A 78 -14.68 26.39 -20.92
N ARG A 79 -13.64 25.72 -21.42
CA ARG A 79 -12.31 25.70 -20.83
C ARG A 79 -11.64 27.08 -20.96
N VAL A 80 -11.05 27.56 -19.86
CA VAL A 80 -10.35 28.87 -19.74
C VAL A 80 -8.93 28.76 -19.20
N ASP A 81 -8.39 27.53 -19.10
CA ASP A 81 -7.00 27.25 -18.78
C ASP A 81 -6.17 26.88 -20.02
N ARG A 82 -4.84 27.01 -19.91
CA ARG A 82 -3.87 26.66 -20.96
C ARG A 82 -3.48 25.19 -21.00
N GLY A 83 -4.00 24.39 -20.07
CA GLY A 83 -3.90 22.94 -20.02
C GLY A 83 -2.57 22.30 -19.65
N GLU A 84 -1.46 23.02 -19.73
CA GLU A 84 -0.17 22.52 -19.24
C GLU A 84 -0.10 22.63 -17.71
N VAL A 85 -0.05 21.48 -17.03
CA VAL A 85 0.17 21.40 -15.59
C VAL A 85 1.66 21.40 -15.32
N SER A 86 2.13 22.38 -14.55
CA SER A 86 3.51 22.42 -14.06
C SER A 86 3.57 22.05 -12.59
N LEU A 87 4.67 21.40 -12.19
CA LEU A 87 4.92 20.99 -10.82
C LEU A 87 6.06 21.80 -10.20
N SER A 88 5.97 22.08 -8.91
CA SER A 88 7.00 22.75 -8.12
C SER A 88 6.94 22.30 -6.65
N GLU A 89 7.83 22.84 -5.80
CA GLU A 89 7.92 22.47 -4.38
C GLU A 89 8.07 20.95 -4.19
N GLU A 90 9.13 20.35 -4.77
CA GLU A 90 9.36 18.91 -4.71
C GLU A 90 8.17 18.10 -5.25
N ASN A 91 7.54 18.60 -6.33
CA ASN A 91 6.33 18.04 -6.96
C ASN A 91 5.08 18.00 -6.06
N LYS A 92 5.05 18.71 -4.94
CA LYS A 92 3.86 18.80 -4.05
C LYS A 92 2.91 19.93 -4.43
N LYS A 93 3.30 20.80 -5.36
CA LYS A 93 2.47 21.88 -5.88
C LYS A 93 2.23 21.69 -7.38
N ALA A 94 0.96 21.57 -7.77
CA ALA A 94 0.53 21.55 -9.17
C ALA A 94 -0.14 22.87 -9.54
N GLN A 95 0.13 23.40 -10.73
CA GLN A 95 -0.44 24.65 -11.17
C GLN A 95 -0.75 24.67 -12.68
N VAL A 96 -1.79 25.41 -13.06
CA VAL A 96 -2.16 25.65 -14.45
C VAL A 96 -2.37 27.14 -14.70
N ALA A 97 -1.94 27.62 -15.87
CA ALA A 97 -2.13 28.99 -16.28
C ALA A 97 -3.52 29.25 -16.86
N LEU A 98 -4.04 30.45 -16.62
CA LEU A 98 -5.37 30.88 -17.05
C LEU A 98 -5.29 31.89 -18.21
N ASP A 99 -6.25 31.81 -19.12
CA ASP A 99 -6.42 32.78 -20.19
C ASP A 99 -7.38 33.88 -19.76
N GLY A 100 -6.84 34.89 -19.07
CA GLY A 100 -7.49 36.18 -18.77
C GLY A 100 -8.98 36.09 -18.40
N LEU A 101 -9.27 35.97 -17.10
CA LEU A 101 -10.65 35.78 -16.64
C LEU A 101 -11.44 37.09 -16.57
N GLY A 102 -12.70 37.03 -16.99
CA GLY A 102 -13.70 38.06 -16.73
C GLY A 102 -14.34 37.89 -15.35
N ALA A 103 -15.27 38.78 -15.00
CA ALA A 103 -16.11 38.58 -13.83
C ALA A 103 -17.06 37.40 -14.04
N GLY A 104 -17.19 36.54 -13.03
CA GLY A 104 -18.01 35.32 -13.14
C GLY A 104 -17.54 34.20 -12.22
N THR A 105 -18.30 33.10 -12.24
CA THR A 105 -17.97 31.89 -11.47
C THR A 105 -17.26 30.88 -12.36
N TYR A 106 -16.20 30.28 -11.83
CA TYR A 106 -15.37 29.31 -12.50
C TYR A 106 -15.33 28.01 -11.68
N THR A 107 -15.30 26.88 -12.37
CA THR A 107 -15.19 25.55 -11.77
C THR A 107 -13.84 24.95 -12.12
N VAL A 108 -13.09 24.56 -11.11
CA VAL A 108 -11.83 23.85 -11.21
C VAL A 108 -12.10 22.36 -11.01
N VAL A 109 -11.77 21.54 -12.01
CA VAL A 109 -11.79 20.08 -11.93
C VAL A 109 -10.35 19.60 -12.05
N TRP A 110 -9.90 18.81 -11.08
CA TRP A 110 -8.53 18.33 -11.08
C TRP A 110 -8.46 16.82 -10.89
N LYS A 111 -7.42 16.24 -11.49
CA LYS A 111 -6.99 14.86 -11.30
C LYS A 111 -5.48 14.85 -11.20
N VAL A 112 -4.93 14.23 -10.17
CA VAL A 112 -3.49 14.10 -9.99
C VAL A 112 -3.13 12.67 -9.64
N LEU A 113 -1.93 12.24 -10.02
CA LEU A 113 -1.39 10.93 -9.65
C LEU A 113 -0.31 11.15 -8.60
N SER A 114 -0.50 10.60 -7.41
CA SER A 114 0.47 10.68 -6.32
C SER A 114 1.53 9.58 -6.46
N MET A 115 2.73 9.84 -5.95
CA MET A 115 3.84 8.87 -5.89
C MET A 115 3.52 7.64 -5.04
N ASP A 116 2.51 7.71 -4.18
CA ASP A 116 1.95 6.56 -3.44
C ASP A 116 1.01 5.67 -4.29
N GLU A 117 1.07 5.82 -5.62
CA GLU A 117 0.37 5.04 -6.64
C GLU A 117 -1.14 5.30 -6.73
N HIS A 118 -1.65 6.37 -6.10
CA HIS A 118 -3.09 6.66 -6.11
C HIS A 118 -3.46 7.88 -6.96
N THR A 119 -4.51 7.72 -7.78
CA THR A 119 -5.14 8.84 -8.47
C THR A 119 -6.13 9.56 -7.55
N LEU A 120 -5.92 10.86 -7.38
CA LEU A 120 -6.81 11.75 -6.64
C LEU A 120 -7.61 12.62 -7.60
N ARG A 121 -8.84 12.95 -7.20
CA ARG A 121 -9.74 13.80 -7.96
C ARG A 121 -10.44 14.76 -7.03
N GLY A 122 -10.79 15.92 -7.56
CA GLY A 122 -11.65 16.85 -6.85
C GLY A 122 -12.18 17.95 -7.74
N THR A 123 -13.13 18.68 -7.19
CA THR A 123 -13.77 19.81 -7.84
C THR A 123 -14.03 20.91 -6.82
N PHE A 124 -13.86 22.15 -7.23
CA PHE A 124 -14.28 23.32 -6.46
C PHE A 124 -14.57 24.48 -7.40
N SER A 125 -15.24 25.51 -6.90
CA SER A 125 -15.49 26.73 -7.68
C SER A 125 -14.88 27.96 -7.01
N PHE A 126 -14.63 29.01 -7.78
CA PHE A 126 -14.30 30.35 -7.27
C PHE A 126 -14.98 31.41 -8.13
N THR A 127 -15.14 32.63 -7.61
CA THR A 127 -15.80 33.73 -8.32
C THR A 127 -14.85 34.91 -8.48
N VAL A 128 -14.74 35.47 -9.68
CA VAL A 128 -14.04 36.75 -9.92
C VAL A 128 -15.06 37.88 -9.78
N ALA A 129 -14.80 38.83 -8.89
CA ALA A 129 -15.69 39.95 -8.65
C ALA A 129 -15.82 40.84 -9.88
N GLN A 130 -16.99 41.43 -10.06
CA GLN A 130 -17.17 42.48 -11.06
C GLN A 130 -16.41 43.72 -10.59
N SER A 131 -15.53 44.25 -11.42
CA SER A 131 -14.86 45.53 -11.13
C SER A 131 -15.92 46.63 -11.16
N VAL A 132 -16.40 47.01 -9.98
CA VAL A 132 -17.22 48.20 -9.83
C VAL A 132 -16.23 49.36 -9.74
N ALA A 133 -16.06 50.10 -10.84
CA ALA A 133 -15.37 51.38 -10.78
C ALA A 133 -16.02 52.24 -9.68
N PRO A 134 -15.27 52.93 -8.81
CA PRO A 134 -15.88 53.79 -7.83
C PRO A 134 -16.70 54.85 -8.58
N ALA A 135 -18.01 54.84 -8.38
CA ALA A 135 -18.84 55.97 -8.75
C ALA A 135 -18.24 57.20 -8.04
N GLY A 136 -17.97 58.25 -8.82
CA GLY A 136 -17.22 59.42 -8.37
C GLY A 136 -17.70 59.94 -7.01
N THR A 137 -16.76 60.06 -6.08
CA THR A 137 -16.98 60.71 -4.79
C THR A 137 -17.21 62.21 -5.04
N GLU A 138 -18.47 62.63 -5.05
CA GLU A 138 -18.82 64.02 -4.78
C GLU A 138 -18.49 64.30 -3.30
N ALA A 139 -17.48 65.14 -3.07
CA ALA A 139 -17.11 65.63 -1.77
C ALA A 139 -18.16 66.65 -1.27
N SER A 140 -18.61 66.50 -0.03
CA SER A 140 -19.25 67.58 0.74
C SER A 140 -18.93 67.40 2.23
N PRO A 141 -18.74 68.49 3.00
CA PRO A 141 -17.66 68.56 3.99
C PRO A 141 -18.05 68.18 5.41
N ALA A 142 -16.98 68.00 6.19
CA ALA A 142 -16.86 67.71 7.61
C ALA A 142 -17.93 68.30 8.54
N ASN A 143 -18.30 67.49 9.54
CA ASN A 143 -18.51 67.99 10.90
C ASN A 143 -17.76 67.10 11.88
N ALA A 144 -16.79 67.70 12.56
CA ALA A 144 -16.05 67.11 13.66
C ALA A 144 -16.89 67.23 14.94
N THR A 145 -16.96 66.15 15.71
CA THR A 145 -17.15 66.28 17.16
C THR A 145 -16.35 65.19 17.85
N ASP A 146 -15.48 65.68 18.71
CA ASP A 146 -14.47 65.02 19.49
C ASP A 146 -15.10 64.33 20.72
N THR A 147 -14.74 63.08 21.01
CA THR A 147 -14.80 62.56 22.39
C THR A 147 -13.83 61.40 22.56
N ALA A 148 -12.76 61.68 23.30
CA ALA A 148 -11.78 60.72 23.78
C ALA A 148 -12.33 59.86 24.93
N GLY A 149 -11.88 58.60 24.99
CA GLY A 149 -11.72 57.87 26.24
C GLY A 149 -12.36 56.48 26.31
N ALA A 150 -11.55 55.44 26.07
CA ALA A 150 -11.38 54.31 26.99
C ALA A 150 -10.46 53.25 26.36
N ALA A 151 -9.28 53.10 26.95
CA ALA A 151 -8.39 51.99 26.68
C ALA A 151 -9.01 50.67 27.19
N GLN A 152 -9.11 49.67 26.31
CA GLN A 152 -9.36 48.29 26.70
C GLN A 152 -8.48 47.33 25.89
N ALA A 153 -7.58 46.71 26.64
CA ALA A 153 -6.92 45.40 26.49
C ALA A 153 -6.82 44.75 25.10
N LEU A 154 -5.58 44.58 24.65
CA LEU A 154 -5.17 43.52 23.73
C LEU A 154 -5.35 42.15 24.39
N PRO A 155 -5.90 41.16 23.68
CA PRO A 155 -5.43 39.79 23.81
C PRO A 155 -4.53 39.46 22.62
N HIS A 156 -3.35 38.97 22.97
CA HIS A 156 -2.39 38.39 22.08
C HIS A 156 -2.95 37.05 21.56
N GLU A 157 -3.50 37.02 20.34
CA GLU A 157 -3.81 35.76 19.66
C GLU A 157 -2.67 35.39 18.72
N SER A 158 -2.02 34.27 19.03
CA SER A 158 -1.15 33.55 18.11
C SER A 158 -2.00 32.85 17.04
N PRO A 159 -1.51 32.70 15.80
CA PRO A 159 -2.30 32.17 14.68
C PRO A 159 -2.19 30.65 14.62
N MET A 160 -3.31 29.94 14.67
CA MET A 160 -3.58 28.60 14.14
C MET A 160 -4.64 27.94 15.01
N ASP A 161 -5.91 28.21 14.72
CA ASP A 161 -6.88 27.14 14.77
C ASP A 161 -8.16 27.55 14.03
N SER A 162 -8.77 26.56 13.38
CA SER A 162 -10.10 26.61 12.75
C SER A 162 -10.23 27.38 11.41
N MET A 163 -9.64 26.83 10.35
CA MET A 163 -10.20 27.03 9.01
C MET A 163 -11.34 26.00 8.80
N PRO A 164 -12.57 26.43 8.44
CA PRO A 164 -13.63 25.49 8.10
C PRO A 164 -13.27 24.78 6.81
N SER A 165 -13.08 23.46 6.89
CA SER A 165 -13.04 22.55 5.76
C SER A 165 -14.33 22.74 4.97
N ALA A 166 -14.24 23.41 3.83
CA ALA A 166 -15.26 23.31 2.81
C ALA A 166 -15.33 21.83 2.44
N LYS A 167 -16.51 21.22 2.54
CA LYS A 167 -16.76 19.87 2.03
C LYS A 167 -16.63 19.90 0.51
N SER A 168 -15.39 19.87 0.00
CA SER A 168 -15.09 19.25 -1.27
C SER A 168 -15.57 17.81 -1.17
N GLU A 169 -16.21 17.29 -2.22
CA GLU A 169 -16.40 15.85 -2.38
C GLU A 169 -15.04 15.19 -2.63
N GLU A 170 -14.16 15.24 -1.61
CA GLU A 170 -12.86 14.61 -1.55
C GLU A 170 -13.07 13.11 -1.36
N GLY A 171 -13.26 12.41 -2.46
CA GLY A 171 -13.55 10.98 -2.47
C GLY A 171 -12.47 10.21 -3.20
N TYR A 172 -11.40 9.84 -2.49
CA TYR A 172 -10.66 8.64 -2.86
C TYR A 172 -11.47 7.43 -2.37
N GLU A 173 -12.37 6.90 -3.20
CA GLU A 173 -13.01 5.61 -2.94
C GLU A 173 -12.08 4.50 -3.44
N ILE A 174 -11.34 3.85 -2.53
CA ILE A 174 -10.69 2.59 -2.86
C ILE A 174 -11.79 1.61 -3.24
N SER A 175 -11.81 1.18 -4.50
CA SER A 175 -12.68 0.07 -4.90
C SER A 175 -12.42 -1.12 -3.98
N PRO A 176 -13.45 -1.77 -3.40
CA PRO A 176 -13.27 -2.96 -2.58
C PRO A 176 -12.43 -4.05 -3.28
N GLY A 177 -12.47 -4.10 -4.61
CA GLY A 177 -11.62 -4.98 -5.42
C GLY A 177 -10.13 -4.65 -5.32
N HIS A 178 -9.75 -3.37 -5.36
CA HIS A 178 -8.35 -2.95 -5.23
C HIS A 178 -7.78 -3.34 -3.85
N SER A 179 -8.56 -3.08 -2.79
CA SER A 179 -8.21 -3.53 -1.43
C SER A 179 -8.00 -5.05 -1.37
N ALA A 180 -8.92 -5.84 -1.94
CA ALA A 180 -8.83 -7.29 -1.94
C ALA A 180 -7.55 -7.79 -2.65
N VAL A 181 -7.20 -7.21 -3.80
CA VAL A 181 -5.97 -7.53 -4.54
C VAL A 181 -4.74 -7.29 -3.65
N ARG A 182 -4.66 -6.13 -3.00
CA ARG A 182 -3.55 -5.80 -2.10
C ARG A 182 -3.42 -6.79 -0.95
N TRP A 183 -4.53 -7.10 -0.27
CA TRP A 183 -4.56 -8.08 0.82
C TRP A 183 -4.08 -9.47 0.38
N LEU A 184 -4.54 -9.92 -0.79
CA LEU A 184 -4.16 -11.23 -1.34
C LEU A 184 -2.68 -11.26 -1.75
N SER A 185 -2.15 -10.19 -2.33
CA SER A 185 -0.71 -10.06 -2.65
C SER A 185 0.14 -10.12 -1.39
N TYR A 186 -0.19 -9.35 -0.34
CA TYR A 186 0.54 -9.41 0.93
C TYR A 186 0.48 -10.81 1.55
N LEU A 187 -0.70 -11.44 1.59
CA LEU A 187 -0.83 -12.81 2.12
C LEU A 187 0.05 -13.81 1.35
N ALA A 188 0.15 -13.66 0.02
CA ALA A 188 1.01 -14.48 -0.82
C ALA A 188 2.50 -14.26 -0.53
N MET A 189 2.94 -13.00 -0.42
CA MET A 189 4.32 -12.64 -0.05
C MET A 189 4.69 -13.19 1.34
N MET A 190 3.82 -13.02 2.33
CA MET A 190 4.03 -13.54 3.69
C MET A 190 4.09 -15.07 3.70
N THR A 191 3.27 -15.74 2.90
CA THR A 191 3.33 -17.20 2.74
C THR A 191 4.67 -17.65 2.16
N LEU A 192 5.19 -16.95 1.14
CA LEU A 192 6.49 -17.25 0.54
C LEU A 192 7.63 -17.09 1.55
N PHE A 193 7.78 -15.90 2.11
CA PHE A 193 8.85 -15.60 3.07
C PHE A 193 8.75 -16.48 4.33
N GLY A 194 7.56 -16.54 4.93
CA GLY A 194 7.29 -17.34 6.11
C GLY A 194 7.54 -18.83 5.89
N GLY A 195 7.29 -19.37 4.69
CA GLY A 195 7.59 -20.77 4.35
C GLY A 195 9.07 -21.11 4.39
N PHE A 196 9.91 -20.30 3.74
CA PHE A 196 11.36 -20.49 3.76
C PHE A 196 11.92 -20.30 5.18
N ALA A 197 11.49 -19.24 5.87
CA ALA A 197 11.94 -18.94 7.23
C ALA A 197 11.51 -20.02 8.24
N PHE A 198 10.24 -20.44 8.19
CA PHE A 198 9.72 -21.51 9.06
C PHE A 198 10.48 -22.81 8.84
N TYR A 199 10.76 -23.20 7.60
CA TYR A 199 11.54 -24.41 7.34
C TYR A 199 12.95 -24.33 7.93
N LEU A 200 13.67 -23.24 7.64
CA LEU A 200 15.08 -23.07 8.00
C LEU A 200 15.29 -22.89 9.49
N LEU A 201 14.47 -22.06 10.13
CA LEU A 201 14.70 -21.57 11.49
C LEU A 201 13.93 -22.38 12.55
N VAL A 202 12.80 -22.99 12.16
CA VAL A 202 11.90 -23.69 13.10
C VAL A 202 11.86 -25.18 12.82
N LEU A 203 11.30 -25.60 11.68
CA LEU A 203 10.95 -27.00 11.43
C LEU A 203 12.17 -27.90 11.26
N ALA A 204 13.13 -27.54 10.40
CA ALA A 204 14.30 -28.38 10.16
C ALA A 204 15.21 -28.51 11.40
N PRO A 205 15.47 -27.45 12.19
CA PRO A 205 16.18 -27.58 13.46
C PRO A 205 15.42 -28.43 14.50
N ALA A 206 14.11 -28.24 14.65
CA ALA A 206 13.30 -29.02 15.60
C ALA A 206 13.32 -30.52 15.28
N LEU A 207 13.19 -30.88 13.99
CA LEU A 207 13.25 -32.28 13.55
C LEU A 207 14.61 -32.93 13.80
N ARG A 208 15.71 -32.17 13.69
CA ARG A 208 17.06 -32.67 14.04
C ARG A 208 17.23 -32.92 15.53
N GLN A 209 16.59 -32.11 16.36
CA GLN A 209 16.70 -32.19 17.82
C GLN A 209 15.92 -33.38 18.39
N VAL A 210 14.73 -33.63 17.84
CA VAL A 210 13.81 -34.66 18.36
C VAL A 210 14.15 -36.05 17.86
N SER A 211 14.96 -36.18 16.81
CA SER A 211 15.13 -37.47 16.17
C SER A 211 16.56 -37.76 15.76
N SER A 212 17.17 -38.69 16.50
CA SER A 212 18.50 -39.27 16.29
C SER A 212 18.48 -40.59 15.51
N ALA A 213 17.31 -41.03 15.01
CA ALA A 213 17.12 -42.35 14.40
C ALA A 213 16.74 -42.30 12.90
N THR A 214 17.00 -43.40 12.20
CA THR A 214 16.56 -43.70 10.82
C THR A 214 15.05 -43.40 10.62
N GLY A 215 14.69 -42.67 9.55
CA GLY A 215 13.32 -42.25 9.24
C GLY A 215 13.04 -40.74 9.35
N THR A 216 13.95 -39.96 9.94
CA THR A 216 13.85 -38.49 10.00
C THR A 216 13.83 -37.80 8.66
N ASP A 217 14.59 -38.34 7.72
CA ASP A 217 14.79 -37.70 6.43
C ASP A 217 13.48 -37.70 5.63
N ASP A 218 12.66 -38.75 5.78
CA ASP A 218 11.34 -38.83 5.17
C ASP A 218 10.37 -37.77 5.72
N LEU A 219 10.39 -37.53 7.04
CA LEU A 219 9.55 -36.50 7.67
C LEU A 219 10.02 -35.08 7.36
N ARG A 220 11.34 -34.87 7.25
CA ARG A 220 11.92 -33.60 6.78
C ARG A 220 11.53 -33.32 5.34
N VAL A 221 11.56 -34.34 4.47
CA VAL A 221 11.12 -34.23 3.07
C VAL A 221 9.61 -33.99 2.99
N THR A 222 8.81 -34.65 3.82
CA THR A 222 7.37 -34.44 3.92
C THR A 222 7.05 -32.97 4.26
N GLY A 223 7.71 -32.43 5.29
CA GLY A 223 7.58 -31.02 5.66
C GLY A 223 8.04 -30.07 4.56
N ALA A 224 9.23 -30.31 4.00
CA ALA A 224 9.79 -29.52 2.90
C ALA A 224 8.87 -29.50 1.67
N ARG A 225 8.37 -30.66 1.24
CA ARG A 225 7.46 -30.80 0.10
C ARG A 225 6.16 -30.05 0.34
N ARG A 226 5.59 -30.13 1.55
CA ARG A 226 4.35 -29.41 1.88
C ARG A 226 4.56 -27.90 1.82
N ILE A 227 5.69 -27.40 2.33
CA ILE A 227 6.05 -25.98 2.23
C ILE A 227 6.21 -25.58 0.76
N VAL A 228 6.98 -26.32 -0.04
CA VAL A 228 7.16 -26.03 -1.47
C VAL A 228 5.82 -25.99 -2.24
N ILE A 229 4.89 -26.91 -1.96
CA ILE A 229 3.55 -26.90 -2.57
C ILE A 229 2.78 -25.63 -2.20
N LEU A 230 2.77 -25.27 -0.92
CA LEU A 230 2.09 -24.05 -0.45
C LEU A 230 2.77 -22.79 -0.99
N SER A 231 4.10 -22.78 -1.14
CA SER A 231 4.85 -21.71 -1.77
C SER A 231 4.52 -21.58 -3.26
N TRP A 232 4.31 -22.67 -4.01
CA TRP A 232 3.81 -22.59 -5.39
C TRP A 232 2.42 -21.98 -5.46
N VAL A 233 1.52 -22.36 -4.55
CA VAL A 233 0.17 -21.75 -4.47
C VAL A 233 0.27 -20.26 -4.21
N GLY A 234 1.10 -19.85 -3.24
CA GLY A 234 1.37 -18.45 -2.95
C GLY A 234 1.98 -17.71 -4.15
N LEU A 235 2.97 -18.30 -4.82
CA LEU A 235 3.63 -17.68 -5.98
C LEU A 235 2.67 -17.46 -7.15
N ILE A 236 1.81 -18.44 -7.45
CA ILE A 236 0.80 -18.33 -8.50
C ILE A 236 -0.23 -17.26 -8.11
N LEU A 237 -0.70 -17.26 -6.86
CA LEU A 237 -1.62 -16.22 -6.38
C LEU A 237 -0.99 -14.83 -6.53
N LEU A 238 0.27 -14.66 -6.12
CA LEU A 238 0.99 -13.40 -6.25
C LEU A 238 1.10 -12.97 -7.71
N ALA A 239 1.52 -13.87 -8.60
CA ALA A 239 1.64 -13.55 -10.02
C ALA A 239 0.30 -13.10 -10.62
N VAL A 240 -0.80 -13.79 -10.31
CA VAL A 240 -2.14 -13.42 -10.79
C VAL A 240 -2.56 -12.06 -10.21
N MET A 241 -2.40 -11.86 -8.89
CA MET A 241 -2.77 -10.59 -8.25
C MET A 241 -1.93 -9.43 -8.75
N SER A 242 -0.65 -9.65 -9.10
CA SER A 242 0.24 -8.65 -9.69
C SER A 242 -0.30 -8.10 -11.03
N PHE A 243 -0.77 -8.99 -11.91
CA PHE A 243 -1.39 -8.57 -13.17
C PHE A 243 -2.73 -7.86 -12.96
N VAL A 244 -3.53 -8.32 -12.00
CA VAL A 244 -4.80 -7.66 -11.67
C VAL A 244 -4.54 -6.26 -11.07
N ALA A 245 -3.53 -6.12 -10.20
CA ALA A 245 -3.12 -4.84 -9.62
C ALA A 245 -2.68 -3.85 -10.71
N LEU A 246 -1.88 -4.30 -11.68
CA LEU A 246 -1.49 -3.48 -12.82
C LEU A 246 -2.70 -2.97 -13.64
N ALA A 247 -3.74 -3.81 -13.80
CA ALA A 247 -4.98 -3.40 -14.47
C ALA A 247 -5.77 -2.35 -13.66
N PHE A 248 -5.82 -2.48 -12.33
CA PHE A 248 -6.40 -1.44 -11.46
C PHE A 248 -5.60 -0.14 -11.55
N GLN A 249 -4.27 -0.22 -11.58
CA GLN A 249 -3.41 0.95 -11.73
C GLN A 249 -3.71 1.67 -13.06
N ALA A 250 -3.74 0.93 -14.17
CA ALA A 250 -4.07 1.50 -15.48
C ALA A 250 -5.49 2.10 -15.52
N SER A 251 -6.47 1.43 -14.91
CA SER A 251 -7.84 1.96 -14.80
C SER A 251 -7.86 3.30 -14.05
N GLY A 252 -7.14 3.40 -12.93
CA GLY A 252 -7.04 4.60 -12.11
C GLY A 252 -6.33 5.75 -12.81
N VAL A 253 -5.22 5.50 -13.51
CA VAL A 253 -4.42 6.52 -14.21
C VAL A 253 -5.20 7.10 -15.40
N PHE A 254 -5.83 6.24 -16.20
CA PHE A 254 -6.45 6.62 -17.48
C PHE A 254 -7.96 6.90 -17.41
N ASP A 255 -8.60 6.78 -16.24
CA ASP A 255 -10.06 6.89 -16.08
C ASP A 255 -10.83 5.94 -17.01
N LYS A 256 -10.33 4.72 -17.14
CA LYS A 256 -10.89 3.69 -18.02
C LYS A 256 -11.51 2.56 -17.22
N SER A 257 -12.49 1.87 -17.81
CA SER A 257 -12.98 0.62 -17.25
C SER A 257 -11.86 -0.42 -17.17
N LEU A 258 -11.96 -1.40 -16.27
CA LEU A 258 -10.95 -2.47 -16.15
C LEU A 258 -10.71 -3.20 -17.48
N SER A 259 -11.75 -3.39 -18.30
CA SER A 259 -11.63 -4.02 -19.62
C SER A 259 -10.81 -3.20 -20.60
N GLU A 260 -10.98 -1.88 -20.61
CA GLU A 260 -10.21 -0.97 -21.48
C GLU A 260 -8.77 -0.83 -20.97
N ALA A 261 -8.59 -0.82 -19.65
CA ALA A 261 -7.30 -0.71 -18.97
C ALA A 261 -6.37 -1.89 -19.27
N LEU A 262 -6.91 -3.05 -19.64
CA LEU A 262 -6.13 -4.24 -20.06
C LEU A 262 -5.50 -4.10 -21.45
N SER A 263 -5.69 -2.98 -22.15
CA SER A 263 -5.05 -2.75 -23.44
C SER A 263 -3.52 -2.72 -23.29
N PRO A 264 -2.75 -3.41 -24.17
CA PRO A 264 -1.29 -3.47 -24.06
C PRO A 264 -0.61 -2.11 -24.06
N SER A 265 -1.19 -1.12 -24.76
CA SER A 265 -0.67 0.24 -24.80
C SER A 265 -0.80 0.96 -23.46
N LEU A 266 -1.95 0.85 -22.78
CA LEU A 266 -2.16 1.50 -21.48
C LEU A 266 -1.32 0.82 -20.39
N LEU A 267 -1.28 -0.52 -20.37
CA LEU A 267 -0.42 -1.26 -19.44
C LEU A 267 1.06 -0.91 -19.67
N GLY A 268 1.49 -0.82 -20.93
CA GLY A 268 2.85 -0.40 -21.28
C GLY A 268 3.19 0.99 -20.75
N GLN A 269 2.28 1.95 -20.90
CA GLN A 269 2.48 3.30 -20.35
C GLN A 269 2.54 3.31 -18.83
N VAL A 270 1.71 2.53 -18.11
CA VAL A 270 1.87 2.44 -16.65
C VAL A 270 3.27 1.91 -16.29
N ILE A 271 3.73 0.87 -16.98
CA ILE A 271 5.04 0.27 -16.70
C ILE A 271 6.21 1.22 -17.02
N THR A 272 6.11 2.04 -18.07
CA THR A 272 7.24 2.88 -18.53
C THR A 272 7.20 4.31 -18.00
N ASP A 273 6.00 4.84 -17.77
CA ASP A 273 5.77 6.27 -17.57
C ASP A 273 5.35 6.62 -16.14
N THR A 274 5.20 5.62 -15.25
CA THR A 274 4.88 5.82 -13.83
C THR A 274 5.89 5.11 -12.93
N GLY A 275 6.06 5.58 -11.70
CA GLY A 275 6.87 4.95 -10.66
C GLY A 275 6.40 3.53 -10.31
N TYR A 276 5.11 3.24 -10.45
CA TYR A 276 4.52 1.90 -10.26
C TYR A 276 5.23 0.83 -11.11
N GLY A 277 5.65 1.19 -12.32
CA GLY A 277 6.30 0.26 -13.25
C GLY A 277 7.59 -0.34 -12.71
N GLY A 278 8.41 0.45 -12.01
CA GLY A 278 9.64 -0.03 -11.37
C GLY A 278 9.36 -1.06 -10.27
N HIS A 279 8.34 -0.80 -9.45
CA HIS A 279 7.86 -1.73 -8.43
C HIS A 279 7.39 -3.04 -9.06
N TRP A 280 6.53 -2.94 -10.06
CA TRP A 280 5.96 -4.11 -10.74
C TRP A 280 7.05 -4.98 -11.38
N LEU A 281 8.06 -4.37 -12.03
CA LEU A 281 9.18 -5.12 -12.61
C LEU A 281 10.03 -5.84 -11.55
N LEU A 282 10.29 -5.22 -10.40
CA LEU A 282 11.00 -5.87 -9.29
C LEU A 282 10.20 -7.06 -8.73
N GLU A 283 8.88 -6.91 -8.60
CA GLU A 283 7.99 -7.98 -8.16
C GLU A 283 8.00 -9.15 -9.15
N ILE A 284 7.82 -8.89 -10.45
CA ILE A 284 7.84 -9.93 -11.49
C ILE A 284 9.21 -10.62 -11.56
N LEU A 285 10.31 -9.88 -11.48
CA LEU A 285 11.65 -10.48 -11.41
C LEU A 285 11.79 -11.41 -10.20
N SER A 286 11.32 -10.96 -9.03
CA SER A 286 11.32 -11.76 -7.81
C SER A 286 10.46 -13.03 -7.95
N VAL A 287 9.30 -12.91 -8.59
CA VAL A 287 8.42 -14.06 -8.91
C VAL A 287 9.15 -15.08 -9.79
N VAL A 288 9.83 -14.64 -10.84
CA VAL A 288 10.60 -15.52 -11.74
C VAL A 288 11.74 -16.22 -10.99
N VAL A 289 12.52 -15.48 -10.20
CA VAL A 289 13.61 -16.04 -9.38
C VAL A 289 13.09 -17.09 -8.40
N LEU A 290 11.99 -16.78 -7.70
CA LEU A 290 11.35 -17.71 -6.77
C LEU A 290 10.78 -18.94 -7.49
N ALA A 291 10.21 -18.79 -8.69
CA ALA A 291 9.75 -19.92 -9.50
C ALA A 291 10.90 -20.88 -9.83
N VAL A 292 12.06 -20.35 -10.23
CA VAL A 292 13.26 -21.15 -10.51
C VAL A 292 13.74 -21.87 -9.25
N ILE A 293 13.81 -21.18 -8.10
CA ILE A 293 14.20 -21.78 -6.82
C ILE A 293 13.23 -22.90 -6.42
N LEU A 294 11.93 -22.66 -6.50
CA LEU A 294 10.91 -23.64 -6.18
C LEU A 294 10.92 -24.83 -7.16
N PHE A 295 11.21 -24.60 -8.44
CA PHE A 295 11.37 -25.66 -9.44
C PHE A 295 12.56 -26.56 -9.11
N ILE A 296 13.70 -25.96 -8.77
CA ILE A 296 14.90 -26.68 -8.34
C ILE A 296 14.60 -27.48 -7.06
N LEU A 297 13.97 -26.86 -6.05
CA LEU A 297 13.58 -27.56 -4.81
C LEU A 297 12.62 -28.72 -5.08
N SER A 298 11.58 -28.52 -5.88
CA SER A 298 10.63 -29.57 -6.29
C SER A 298 11.34 -30.74 -6.96
N SER A 299 12.33 -30.47 -7.81
CA SER A 299 13.09 -31.48 -8.54
C SER A 299 14.03 -32.26 -7.61
N ARG A 300 14.74 -31.53 -6.74
CA ARG A 300 15.70 -32.11 -5.80
C ARG A 300 15.03 -32.96 -4.71
N LEU A 301 13.87 -32.53 -4.21
CA LEU A 301 13.08 -33.31 -3.24
C LEU A 301 12.53 -34.62 -3.82
N LYS A 302 12.41 -34.75 -5.15
CA LYS A 302 12.05 -36.00 -5.82
C LYS A 302 13.23 -36.96 -5.99
N GLN A 303 14.45 -36.44 -6.20
CA GLN A 303 15.62 -37.24 -6.59
C GLN A 303 16.45 -37.75 -5.40
N ALA A 304 16.59 -36.99 -4.30
CA ALA A 304 17.41 -37.41 -3.15
C ALA A 304 16.88 -36.82 -1.82
N PRO A 305 16.30 -37.63 -0.93
CA PRO A 305 15.62 -37.12 0.27
C PRO A 305 16.53 -36.51 1.36
N ALA A 306 17.84 -36.76 1.41
CA ALA A 306 18.56 -36.59 2.68
C ALA A 306 19.67 -35.53 2.76
N LYS A 307 20.30 -35.04 1.67
CA LYS A 307 21.51 -34.18 1.80
C LYS A 307 21.55 -33.00 0.82
N GLY A 308 21.88 -31.81 1.35
CA GLY A 308 22.50 -30.74 0.55
C GLY A 308 21.69 -29.49 0.19
N HIS A 309 20.37 -29.43 0.41
CA HIS A 309 19.56 -28.33 -0.15
C HIS A 309 19.57 -27.02 0.65
N LYS A 310 20.35 -26.91 1.74
CA LYS A 310 20.33 -25.73 2.63
C LYS A 310 20.60 -24.42 1.88
N ALA A 311 21.54 -24.42 0.95
CA ALA A 311 21.88 -23.23 0.17
C ALA A 311 20.68 -22.74 -0.66
N ILE A 312 19.91 -23.64 -1.26
CA ILE A 312 18.73 -23.31 -2.07
C ILE A 312 17.60 -22.75 -1.19
N TRP A 313 17.42 -23.30 0.01
CA TRP A 313 16.46 -22.76 0.98
C TRP A 313 16.85 -21.35 1.45
N TRP A 314 18.13 -21.09 1.71
CA TRP A 314 18.62 -19.75 2.04
C TRP A 314 18.47 -18.79 0.86
N ALA A 315 18.75 -19.24 -0.37
CA ALA A 315 18.50 -18.44 -1.56
C ALA A 315 17.01 -18.08 -1.70
N GLY A 316 16.09 -19.02 -1.41
CA GLY A 316 14.65 -18.75 -1.38
C GLY A 316 14.25 -17.75 -0.29
N LEU A 317 14.86 -17.84 0.90
CA LEU A 317 14.62 -16.87 1.97
C LEU A 317 15.11 -15.48 1.58
N LEU A 318 16.30 -15.36 1.00
CA LEU A 318 16.83 -14.07 0.54
C LEU A 318 16.00 -13.50 -0.61
N ALA A 319 15.62 -14.30 -1.60
CA ALA A 319 14.79 -13.86 -2.72
C ALA A 319 13.39 -13.41 -2.25
N SER A 320 12.78 -14.12 -1.31
CA SER A 320 11.49 -13.70 -0.72
C SER A 320 11.61 -12.50 0.22
N ALA A 321 12.78 -12.27 0.83
CA ALA A 321 13.06 -11.03 1.57
C ALA A 321 13.21 -9.83 0.62
N VAL A 322 13.88 -10.01 -0.52
CA VAL A 322 14.01 -8.98 -1.57
C VAL A 322 12.64 -8.62 -2.15
N LEU A 323 11.77 -9.60 -2.38
CA LEU A 323 10.39 -9.38 -2.80
C LEU A 323 9.65 -8.39 -1.88
N LEU A 324 9.89 -8.46 -0.57
CA LEU A 324 9.25 -7.57 0.42
C LEU A 324 9.81 -6.14 0.42
N ILE A 325 10.90 -5.86 -0.29
CA ILE A 325 11.42 -4.49 -0.45
C ILE A 325 10.47 -3.68 -1.35
N ALA A 326 9.87 -4.32 -2.34
CA ALA A 326 9.01 -3.66 -3.33
C ALA A 326 7.89 -2.83 -2.66
N PRO A 327 7.01 -3.40 -1.80
CA PRO A 327 5.98 -2.61 -1.12
C PRO A 327 6.53 -1.52 -0.17
N SER A 328 7.75 -1.68 0.36
CA SER A 328 8.40 -0.66 1.19
C SER A 328 8.94 0.51 0.39
N TRP A 329 9.20 0.32 -0.91
CA TRP A 329 9.74 1.34 -1.80
C TRP A 329 8.66 2.31 -2.29
N THR A 330 7.42 1.86 -2.48
CA THR A 330 6.33 2.68 -3.02
C THR A 330 5.24 3.04 -2.00
N GLY A 331 5.42 2.63 -0.74
CA GLY A 331 4.53 2.97 0.36
C GLY A 331 4.81 4.34 1.00
N HIS A 332 3.92 4.73 1.93
CA HIS A 332 3.93 5.98 2.71
C HIS A 332 5.29 6.35 3.34
N ALA A 333 6.17 5.37 3.56
CA ALA A 333 7.52 5.57 4.09
C ALA A 333 8.37 6.52 3.25
N VAL A 334 8.23 6.52 1.91
CA VAL A 334 9.04 7.38 1.04
C VAL A 334 8.52 8.81 0.98
N ALA A 335 7.21 8.98 1.04
CA ALA A 335 6.58 10.28 0.82
C ALA A 335 6.42 11.12 2.11
N ALA A 336 6.44 10.47 3.28
CA ALA A 336 6.21 11.11 4.58
C ALA A 336 7.46 11.69 5.29
N VAL A 337 8.70 11.39 4.86
CA VAL A 337 9.90 11.73 5.64
C VAL A 337 11.06 12.21 4.76
N LYS A 338 11.75 13.29 5.19
CA LYS A 338 12.96 13.80 4.50
C LYS A 338 14.09 12.77 4.38
N ASP A 339 14.16 11.79 5.28
CA ASP A 339 15.09 10.66 5.20
C ASP A 339 14.34 9.36 4.89
N TYR A 340 13.86 9.27 3.64
CA TYR A 340 13.08 8.14 3.13
C TYR A 340 13.79 6.79 3.31
N ARG A 341 15.13 6.76 3.40
CA ARG A 341 15.91 5.52 3.50
C ARG A 341 15.65 4.77 4.79
N LEU A 342 15.63 5.49 5.92
CA LEU A 342 15.36 4.88 7.22
C LEU A 342 13.93 4.36 7.29
N ALA A 343 12.98 5.09 6.71
CA ALA A 343 11.58 4.71 6.65
C ALA A 343 11.39 3.42 5.83
N VAL A 344 11.99 3.34 4.63
CA VAL A 344 11.97 2.15 3.77
C VAL A 344 12.58 0.94 4.48
N VAL A 345 13.73 1.11 5.14
CA VAL A 345 14.38 0.02 5.87
C VAL A 345 13.53 -0.45 7.06
N THR A 346 12.92 0.49 7.79
CA THR A 346 12.06 0.15 8.95
C THR A 346 10.81 -0.58 8.50
N ASP A 347 10.15 -0.10 7.45
CA ASP A 347 8.99 -0.77 6.86
C ASP A 347 9.36 -2.16 6.33
N TRP A 348 10.48 -2.29 5.64
CA TRP A 348 10.95 -3.59 5.17
C TRP A 348 11.22 -4.57 6.32
N LEU A 349 11.88 -4.12 7.40
CA LEU A 349 12.09 -4.92 8.60
C LEU A 349 10.76 -5.32 9.25
N HIS A 350 9.78 -4.41 9.27
CA HIS A 350 8.43 -4.69 9.74
C HIS A 350 7.72 -5.75 8.89
N LEU A 351 7.83 -5.68 7.56
CA LEU A 351 7.29 -6.70 6.65
C LEU A 351 7.99 -8.05 6.81
N LEU A 352 9.29 -8.08 7.05
CA LEU A 352 10.01 -9.33 7.36
C LEU A 352 9.53 -9.93 8.68
N ALA A 353 9.36 -9.10 9.71
CA ALA A 353 8.83 -9.51 11.01
C ALA A 353 7.40 -10.06 10.89
N GLY A 354 6.51 -9.31 10.24
CA GLY A 354 5.14 -9.71 9.93
C GLY A 354 5.07 -10.96 9.05
N GLY A 355 5.98 -11.11 8.09
CA GLY A 355 6.06 -12.29 7.22
C GLY A 355 6.50 -13.54 7.95
N PHE A 356 7.47 -13.43 8.87
CA PHE A 356 7.81 -14.55 9.75
C PHE A 356 6.62 -14.91 10.65
N TRP A 357 5.94 -13.92 11.21
CA TRP A 357 4.83 -14.15 12.14
C TRP A 357 3.60 -14.74 11.43
N VAL A 358 2.98 -14.01 10.50
CA VAL A 358 1.77 -14.44 9.76
C VAL A 358 2.07 -15.68 8.92
N GLY A 359 3.13 -15.63 8.10
CA GLY A 359 3.50 -16.72 7.21
C GLY A 359 3.98 -17.96 7.97
N GLY A 360 4.71 -17.78 9.05
CA GLY A 360 5.12 -18.88 9.92
C GLY A 360 3.94 -19.53 10.66
N LEU A 361 2.96 -18.76 11.13
CA LEU A 361 1.70 -19.30 11.70
C LEU A 361 0.90 -20.09 10.64
N PHE A 362 0.80 -19.56 9.42
CA PHE A 362 0.18 -20.25 8.30
C PHE A 362 0.84 -21.62 8.04
N HIS A 363 2.16 -21.68 7.99
CA HIS A 363 2.88 -22.94 7.82
C HIS A 363 2.86 -23.84 9.05
N LEU A 364 2.85 -23.29 10.26
CA LEU A 364 2.62 -24.06 11.47
C LEU A 364 1.26 -24.77 11.40
N ALA A 365 0.21 -24.09 10.95
CA ALA A 365 -1.13 -24.66 10.82
C ALA A 365 -1.25 -25.70 9.69
N LEU A 366 -0.61 -25.46 8.53
CA LEU A 366 -0.85 -26.27 7.32
C LEU A 366 0.26 -27.27 6.95
N THR A 367 1.46 -27.10 7.50
CA THR A 367 2.59 -28.02 7.32
C THR A 367 2.74 -28.95 8.52
N LEU A 368 2.69 -28.44 9.76
CA LEU A 368 3.02 -29.24 10.93
C LEU A 368 2.14 -30.49 11.10
N PRO A 369 0.80 -30.45 10.84
CA PRO A 369 -0.07 -31.63 10.99
C PRO A 369 0.35 -32.85 10.17
N SER A 370 0.91 -32.66 8.97
CA SER A 370 1.37 -33.77 8.13
C SER A 370 2.69 -34.37 8.65
N VAL A 371 3.56 -33.54 9.23
CA VAL A 371 4.84 -33.97 9.81
C VAL A 371 4.61 -34.71 11.13
N VAL A 372 3.79 -34.17 12.04
CA VAL A 372 3.52 -34.82 13.33
C VAL A 372 2.76 -36.14 13.18
N ALA A 373 1.99 -36.31 12.10
CA ALA A 373 1.28 -37.55 11.83
C ALA A 373 2.23 -38.77 11.73
N GLY A 374 3.47 -38.56 11.27
CA GLY A 374 4.48 -39.62 11.15
C GLY A 374 5.17 -40.04 12.45
N PHE A 375 4.91 -39.36 13.57
CA PHE A 375 5.49 -39.68 14.88
C PHE A 375 4.53 -40.45 15.79
N ASP A 376 5.06 -41.20 16.75
CA ASP A 376 4.31 -41.73 17.90
C ASP A 376 3.87 -40.61 18.88
N LYS A 377 3.06 -40.93 19.89
CA LYS A 377 2.54 -39.93 20.82
C LYS A 377 3.64 -39.17 21.57
N ALA A 378 4.69 -39.84 22.03
CA ALA A 378 5.76 -39.23 22.81
C ALA A 378 6.58 -38.27 21.95
N ARG A 379 7.02 -38.71 20.77
CA ARG A 379 7.79 -37.91 19.82
C ARG A 379 6.98 -36.77 19.23
N ARG A 380 5.67 -36.93 19.04
CA ARG A 380 4.75 -35.84 18.66
C ARG A 380 4.80 -34.70 19.67
N ILE A 381 4.71 -35.01 20.97
CA ILE A 381 4.74 -34.00 22.03
C ILE A 381 6.11 -33.29 22.04
N SER A 382 7.21 -34.04 21.93
CA SER A 382 8.55 -33.46 21.86
C SER A 382 8.74 -32.54 20.65
N LEU A 383 8.26 -32.94 19.46
CA LEU A 383 8.33 -32.11 18.26
C LEU A 383 7.47 -30.85 18.39
N LEU A 384 6.25 -30.96 18.90
CA LEU A 384 5.38 -29.80 19.12
C LEU A 384 6.04 -28.81 20.09
N HIS A 385 6.61 -29.31 21.20
CA HIS A 385 7.34 -28.48 22.14
C HIS A 385 8.47 -27.73 21.44
N GLU A 386 9.36 -28.42 20.73
CA GLU A 386 10.52 -27.79 20.09
C GLU A 386 10.13 -26.80 18.98
N VAL A 387 9.09 -27.12 18.19
CA VAL A 387 8.57 -26.20 17.17
C VAL A 387 7.99 -24.95 17.82
N ILE A 388 7.13 -25.08 18.83
CA ILE A 388 6.51 -23.93 19.51
C ILE A 388 7.59 -23.08 20.18
N LYS A 389 8.49 -23.69 20.94
CA LYS A 389 9.59 -22.99 21.63
C LYS A 389 10.46 -22.19 20.66
N ARG A 390 10.83 -22.77 19.51
CA ARG A 390 11.62 -22.07 18.48
C ARG A 390 10.83 -20.97 17.79
N PHE A 391 9.58 -21.25 17.41
CA PHE A 391 8.70 -20.28 16.79
C PHE A 391 8.52 -19.06 17.70
N THR A 392 8.14 -19.27 18.97
CA THR A 392 7.94 -18.19 19.95
C THR A 392 9.20 -17.35 20.17
N ARG A 393 10.39 -17.96 20.27
CA ARG A 393 11.65 -17.22 20.46
C ARG A 393 11.97 -16.25 19.32
N ILE A 394 11.62 -16.63 18.09
CA ILE A 394 11.89 -15.80 16.90
C ILE A 394 10.72 -14.83 16.65
N ALA A 395 9.50 -15.25 16.94
CA ALA A 395 8.28 -14.47 16.73
C ALA A 395 8.09 -13.36 17.78
N MET A 396 8.53 -13.52 19.03
CA MET A 396 8.31 -12.50 20.06
C MET A 396 8.98 -11.15 19.73
N PRO A 397 10.26 -11.09 19.32
CA PRO A 397 10.87 -9.83 18.90
C PRO A 397 10.24 -9.23 17.63
N ALA A 398 9.47 -10.01 16.87
CA ALA A 398 8.80 -9.55 15.66
C ALA A 398 7.46 -8.84 15.95
N VAL A 399 6.95 -8.93 17.19
CA VAL A 399 5.65 -8.38 17.62
C VAL A 399 5.81 -7.33 18.74
N ALA A 400 6.99 -7.27 19.36
CA ALA A 400 7.38 -6.25 20.34
C ALA A 400 7.99 -5.04 19.62
#